data_AF-A0A7L9BRH8-F1
#
_entry.id   AF-A0A7L9BRH8-F1
#
_cell.length_a   1.000
_cell.length_b   1.000
_cell.length_c   1.000
_cell.angle_alpha   90.00
_cell.angle_beta   90.00
_cell.angle_gamma   90.00
#
_symmetry.space_group_name_H-M   'P 1'
#
loop_
_entity.id
_entity.type
_entity.pdbx_description
1 polymer ?
#
loop_
_entity_poly.entity_id
_entity_poly.type
_entity_poly.pdbx_seq_one_letter_code
_entity_poly.pdbx_strand_id
1 'polypeptide(L)'
;MSVYRPLPEHPHLDALDPGLLAAVADGGARLTVEQAMGVFRGLPTAELGRLADARCRSIHGPSVRTFIIDRNINYTNVCNARCTFCAFRRDPGDHDAYTLTTTQVHAKIAELVKIGGTQVLMQGGMNPDLPLDFYLDLLSSIRSAFPGVHVHAFSPPEMIEFVHFFKPPGATLFEKVRWVLSRLREAGLDSLPGGGGEIFADPVRRKIGLGKCDAQAWLTVMAAAHDLGMFTSATMMFGHIEGYADRVHHMMLVRARQDAALAAGRGHYVSFISWPFQRENTPLGRVKDWGRDEAEWEREFPGDTVARAFDWGRNPEADYRTLGEDAREFGRRVRMSGSTDYLRTQALSRLFLDNIYSIGSSWVTMGPHVGQAGLAFGANDMGSVMMEENVVSSAGTTYCLDEAVLCRLIRGAGFVPAQRNNTYDVLRLHDGPDAPDLCVTDWSAHRARSMHQQAPKPRASARLTVGATDR
;
A
#
# COMPACT_ATOMS: atom_id res chain seq x y z
N MET A 1 5.06 -4.44 33.05
CA MET A 1 4.76 -4.03 31.66
C MET A 1 5.36 -2.64 31.46
N SER A 2 6.24 -2.48 30.48
CA SER A 2 6.80 -1.17 30.13
C SER A 2 5.70 -0.34 29.47
N VAL A 3 5.43 0.86 29.98
CA VAL A 3 4.50 1.81 29.35
C VAL A 3 5.14 2.33 28.07
N TYR A 4 4.47 2.19 26.93
CA TYR A 4 4.94 2.75 25.66
C TYR A 4 5.20 4.26 25.81
N ARG A 5 6.37 4.70 25.35
CA ARG A 5 6.73 6.11 25.25
C ARG A 5 7.34 6.34 23.87
N PRO A 6 6.86 7.32 23.09
CA PRO A 6 7.52 7.72 21.86
C PRO A 6 8.98 8.10 22.13
N LEU A 7 9.84 7.89 21.13
CA LEU A 7 11.22 8.36 21.17
C LEU A 7 11.27 9.90 21.31
N PRO A 8 12.31 10.46 21.95
CA PRO A 8 12.45 11.90 22.07
C PRO A 8 12.69 12.58 20.72
N GLU A 9 12.21 13.81 20.60
CA GLU A 9 12.53 14.73 19.50
C GLU A 9 13.56 15.75 19.96
N HIS A 10 14.40 16.23 19.03
CA HIS A 10 15.42 17.23 19.29
C HIS A 10 15.29 18.40 18.30
N PRO A 11 14.25 19.24 18.39
CA PRO A 11 13.92 20.25 17.38
C PRO A 11 14.96 21.37 17.24
N HIS A 12 15.87 21.51 18.21
CA HIS A 12 16.96 22.48 18.18
C HIS A 12 18.16 22.03 17.34
N LEU A 13 18.24 20.75 16.98
CA LEU A 13 19.28 20.22 16.12
C LEU A 13 18.89 20.38 14.64
N ASP A 14 19.89 20.67 13.81
CA ASP A 14 19.72 20.69 12.36
C ASP A 14 19.31 19.31 11.84
N ALA A 15 18.53 19.28 10.75
CA ALA A 15 18.07 18.04 10.13
C ALA A 15 19.21 17.11 9.70
N LEU A 16 20.36 17.69 9.34
CA LEU A 16 21.55 16.98 8.87
C LEU A 16 22.61 16.83 9.96
N ASP A 17 22.28 17.15 11.22
CA ASP A 17 23.20 16.94 12.34
C ASP A 17 23.60 15.45 12.44
N PRO A 18 24.91 15.12 12.37
CA PRO A 18 25.34 13.73 12.39
C PRO A 18 24.96 12.98 13.68
N GLY A 19 24.89 13.68 14.82
CA GLY A 19 24.48 13.11 16.10
C GLY A 19 23.00 12.74 16.13
N LEU A 20 22.14 13.64 15.62
CA LEU A 20 20.72 13.35 15.42
C LEU A 20 20.52 12.16 14.48
N LEU A 21 21.17 12.15 13.32
CA LEU A 21 21.01 11.09 12.32
C LEU A 21 21.46 9.72 12.85
N ALA A 22 22.57 9.67 13.58
CA ALA A 22 23.03 8.46 14.26
C ALA A 22 22.01 8.00 15.31
N ALA A 23 21.52 8.90 16.16
CA ALA A 23 20.52 8.59 17.17
C ALA A 23 19.21 8.09 16.55
N VAL A 24 18.77 8.65 15.41
CA VAL A 24 17.58 8.16 14.69
C VAL A 24 17.83 6.77 14.11
N ALA A 25 18.99 6.53 13.49
CA ALA A 25 19.35 5.23 12.93
C ALA A 25 19.40 4.13 14.01
N ASP A 26 19.89 4.44 15.21
CA ASP A 26 19.98 3.50 16.32
C ASP A 26 18.68 3.39 17.13
N GLY A 27 17.68 4.26 16.87
CA GLY A 27 16.41 4.29 17.60
C GLY A 27 16.46 4.98 18.96
N GLY A 28 17.41 5.88 19.17
CA GLY A 28 17.50 6.76 20.33
C GLY A 28 16.71 8.06 20.20
N ALA A 29 16.34 8.46 18.99
CA ALA A 29 15.56 9.68 18.71
C ALA A 29 14.58 9.46 17.55
N ARG A 30 13.60 10.36 17.41
CA ARG A 30 12.76 10.46 16.20
C ARG A 30 12.84 11.84 15.58
N LEU A 31 12.66 11.89 14.27
CA LEU A 31 12.67 13.13 13.49
C LEU A 31 11.38 13.95 13.71
N THR A 32 11.51 15.27 13.78
CA THR A 32 10.37 16.18 13.56
C THR A 32 9.98 16.23 12.09
N VAL A 33 8.83 16.84 11.77
CA VAL A 33 8.39 17.01 10.37
C VAL A 33 9.38 17.87 9.58
N GLU A 34 9.86 18.96 10.18
CA GLU A 34 10.84 19.86 9.59
C GLU A 34 12.18 19.14 9.35
N GLN A 35 12.64 18.33 10.30
CA GLN A 35 13.86 17.53 10.15
C GLN A 35 13.71 16.46 9.07
N ALA A 36 12.56 15.77 9.00
CA ALA A 36 12.28 14.81 7.95
C ALA A 36 12.34 15.44 6.55
N MET A 37 11.88 16.68 6.41
CA MET A 37 12.01 17.41 5.16
C MET A 37 13.43 17.85 4.84
N GLY A 38 14.18 18.30 5.84
CA GLY A 38 15.60 18.61 5.69
C GLY A 38 16.39 17.38 5.24
N VAL A 39 16.16 16.23 5.87
CA VAL A 39 16.73 14.93 5.49
C VAL A 39 16.34 14.55 4.06
N PHE A 40 15.05 14.61 3.73
CA PHE A 40 14.54 14.20 2.42
C PHE A 40 15.05 15.07 1.27
N ARG A 41 15.38 16.35 1.50
CA ARG A 41 15.89 17.25 0.47
C ARG A 41 17.43 17.33 0.45
N GLY A 42 18.05 17.28 1.62
CA GLY A 42 19.47 17.58 1.80
C GLY A 42 20.40 16.37 1.76
N LEU A 43 19.97 15.18 2.19
CA LEU A 43 20.87 14.03 2.24
C LEU A 43 21.10 13.40 0.85
N PRO A 44 22.36 13.04 0.50
CA PRO A 44 22.63 12.20 -0.65
C PRO A 44 21.87 10.86 -0.57
N THR A 45 21.34 10.38 -1.69
CA THR A 45 20.51 9.16 -1.72
C THR A 45 21.20 7.94 -1.11
N ALA A 46 22.49 7.74 -1.38
CA ALA A 46 23.25 6.63 -0.83
C ALA A 46 23.42 6.71 0.69
N GLU A 47 23.54 7.91 1.24
CA GLU A 47 23.63 8.12 2.69
C GLU A 47 22.29 7.90 3.39
N LEU A 48 21.21 8.42 2.80
CA LEU A 48 19.86 8.16 3.27
C LEU A 48 19.54 6.66 3.31
N GLY A 49 19.94 5.92 2.26
CA GLY A 49 19.83 4.46 2.22
C GLY A 49 20.62 3.77 3.33
N ARG A 50 21.90 4.14 3.54
CA ARG A 50 22.73 3.58 4.63
C ARG A 50 22.11 3.77 6.01
N LEU A 51 21.60 4.97 6.31
CA LEU A 51 20.95 5.25 7.59
C LEU A 51 19.67 4.42 7.76
N ALA A 52 18.85 4.32 6.70
CA ALA A 52 17.63 3.52 6.74
C ALA A 52 17.90 2.01 6.87
N ASP A 53 18.92 1.47 6.20
CA ASP A 53 19.34 0.08 6.39
C ASP A 53 19.88 -0.17 7.80
N ALA A 54 20.68 0.75 8.35
CA ALA A 54 21.13 0.66 9.74
C ALA A 54 19.95 0.58 10.72
N ARG A 55 18.95 1.44 10.54
CA ARG A 55 17.69 1.39 11.32
C ARG A 55 16.92 0.09 11.14
N CYS A 56 16.84 -0.41 9.91
CA CYS A 56 16.21 -1.70 9.62
C CYS A 56 16.92 -2.85 10.36
N ARG A 57 18.26 -2.87 10.34
CA ARG A 57 19.08 -3.87 11.03
C ARG A 57 18.98 -3.76 12.55
N SER A 58 18.83 -2.55 13.10
CA SER A 58 18.65 -2.37 14.54
C SER A 58 17.33 -2.98 15.05
N ILE A 59 16.30 -3.04 14.19
CA ILE A 59 14.97 -3.59 14.51
C ILE A 59 14.89 -5.10 14.21
N HIS A 60 15.36 -5.52 13.03
CA HIS A 60 15.13 -6.87 12.50
C HIS A 60 16.37 -7.77 12.52
N GLY A 61 17.51 -7.24 12.97
CA GLY A 61 18.79 -7.92 12.90
C GLY A 61 19.44 -7.85 11.50
N PRO A 62 20.67 -8.40 11.38
CA PRO A 62 21.52 -8.15 10.22
C PRO A 62 21.24 -9.06 9.02
N SER A 63 20.59 -10.21 9.20
CA SER A 63 20.64 -11.29 8.20
C SER A 63 19.32 -11.59 7.51
N VAL A 64 18.18 -11.53 8.20
CA VAL A 64 16.91 -12.05 7.66
C VAL A 64 16.09 -10.96 6.97
N ARG A 65 15.51 -11.28 5.81
CA ARG A 65 14.49 -10.47 5.14
C ARG A 65 13.34 -11.35 4.70
N THR A 66 12.13 -10.83 4.85
CA THR A 66 10.92 -11.65 4.78
C THR A 66 10.16 -11.47 3.46
N PHE A 67 9.31 -12.43 3.17
CA PHE A 67 8.22 -12.33 2.21
C PHE A 67 7.05 -13.18 2.73
N ILE A 68 5.85 -12.97 2.20
CA ILE A 68 4.67 -13.79 2.50
C ILE A 68 4.22 -14.57 1.26
N ILE A 69 3.61 -15.73 1.46
CA ILE A 69 2.86 -16.42 0.41
C ILE A 69 1.38 -16.13 0.68
N ASP A 70 0.84 -15.12 0.00
CA ASP A 70 -0.57 -14.76 0.09
C ASP A 70 -1.24 -14.76 -1.29
N ARG A 71 -2.54 -14.47 -1.32
CA ARG A 71 -3.26 -14.22 -2.56
C ARG A 71 -4.10 -12.96 -2.48
N ASN A 72 -3.91 -12.08 -3.46
CA ASN A 72 -4.81 -10.96 -3.73
C ASN A 72 -6.11 -11.48 -4.36
N ILE A 73 -7.25 -11.23 -3.71
CA ILE A 73 -8.57 -11.58 -4.22
C ILE A 73 -9.43 -10.32 -4.31
N ASN A 74 -9.71 -9.89 -5.53
CA ASN A 74 -10.69 -8.83 -5.75
C ASN A 74 -12.07 -9.46 -5.97
N TYR A 75 -12.89 -9.51 -4.92
CA TYR A 75 -14.19 -10.20 -4.95
C TYR A 75 -15.24 -9.47 -5.81
N THR A 76 -15.05 -8.19 -6.10
CA THR A 76 -15.82 -7.44 -7.09
C THR A 76 -14.99 -6.28 -7.62
N ASN A 77 -15.21 -5.88 -8.86
CA ASN A 77 -14.66 -4.63 -9.42
C ASN A 77 -15.74 -3.52 -9.59
N VAL A 78 -17.00 -3.81 -9.27
CA VAL A 78 -18.10 -2.83 -9.26
C VAL A 78 -17.89 -1.86 -8.11
N CYS A 79 -17.83 -0.56 -8.39
CA CYS A 79 -17.46 0.43 -7.37
C CYS A 79 -18.12 1.79 -7.59
N ASN A 80 -18.72 2.34 -6.54
CA ASN A 80 -19.30 3.69 -6.56
C ASN A 80 -18.28 4.82 -6.59
N ALA A 81 -17.06 4.61 -6.09
CA ALA A 81 -16.05 5.66 -6.08
C ALA A 81 -15.44 5.89 -7.46
N ARG A 82 -15.19 7.16 -7.78
CA ARG A 82 -14.70 7.61 -9.09
C ARG A 82 -13.28 8.16 -9.00
N CYS A 83 -12.41 7.40 -8.36
CA CYS A 83 -11.00 7.75 -8.18
C CYS A 83 -10.32 7.98 -9.53
N THR A 84 -9.62 9.10 -9.68
CA THR A 84 -8.97 9.45 -10.95
C THR A 84 -7.72 8.62 -11.22
N PHE A 85 -7.17 7.97 -10.19
CA PHE A 85 -5.98 7.10 -10.29
C PHE A 85 -6.31 5.60 -10.41
N CYS A 86 -7.60 5.21 -10.43
CA CYS A 86 -7.99 3.82 -10.44
C CYS A 86 -8.40 3.37 -11.85
N ALA A 87 -7.71 2.38 -12.40
CA ALA A 87 -8.07 1.71 -13.67
C ALA A 87 -8.94 0.45 -13.45
N PHE A 88 -9.10 0.01 -12.21
CA PHE A 88 -9.78 -1.24 -11.85
C PHE A 88 -11.31 -1.11 -11.75
N ARG A 89 -11.82 0.06 -11.34
CA ARG A 89 -13.26 0.23 -11.09
C ARG A 89 -14.12 0.03 -12.34
N ARG A 90 -15.32 -0.49 -12.15
CA ARG A 90 -16.38 -0.56 -13.16
C ARG A 90 -17.70 -0.05 -12.61
N ASP A 91 -18.49 0.57 -13.48
CA ASP A 91 -19.88 0.90 -13.23
C ASP A 91 -20.74 -0.38 -13.42
N PRO A 92 -21.90 -0.51 -12.75
CA PRO A 92 -22.80 -1.66 -12.97
C PRO A 92 -23.21 -1.77 -14.44
N GLY A 93 -23.01 -2.95 -15.03
CA GLY A 93 -23.34 -3.24 -16.43
C GLY A 93 -22.19 -3.05 -17.42
N ASP A 94 -21.02 -2.55 -17.00
CA ASP A 94 -19.81 -2.62 -17.83
C ASP A 94 -19.52 -4.08 -18.21
N HIS A 95 -19.08 -4.30 -19.44
CA HIS A 95 -18.91 -5.65 -20.01
C HIS A 95 -17.94 -6.55 -19.23
N ASP A 96 -17.01 -5.96 -18.48
CA ASP A 96 -16.03 -6.64 -17.63
C ASP A 96 -16.29 -6.41 -16.12
N ALA A 97 -17.49 -5.95 -15.75
CA ALA A 97 -17.94 -5.90 -14.36
C ALA A 97 -18.22 -7.31 -13.82
N TYR A 98 -17.83 -7.58 -12.57
CA TYR A 98 -18.06 -8.88 -11.93
C TYR A 98 -18.18 -8.78 -10.40
N THR A 99 -18.82 -9.80 -9.83
CA THR A 99 -18.77 -10.16 -8.41
C THR A 99 -18.53 -11.67 -8.34
N LEU A 100 -17.48 -12.10 -7.64
CA LEU A 100 -17.14 -13.51 -7.47
C LEU A 100 -18.15 -14.19 -6.55
N THR A 101 -18.49 -15.44 -6.88
CA THR A 101 -19.23 -16.31 -5.97
C THR A 101 -18.32 -16.86 -4.88
N THR A 102 -18.89 -17.27 -3.75
CA THR A 102 -18.17 -17.94 -2.67
C THR A 102 -17.36 -19.15 -3.18
N THR A 103 -17.93 -19.94 -4.09
CA THR A 103 -17.24 -21.09 -4.71
C THR A 103 -16.00 -20.66 -5.50
N GLN A 104 -16.06 -19.55 -6.24
CA GLN A 104 -14.90 -19.01 -6.97
C GLN A 104 -13.82 -18.51 -6.00
N VAL A 105 -14.22 -17.84 -4.90
CA VAL A 105 -13.29 -17.43 -3.86
C VAL A 105 -12.63 -18.65 -3.21
N HIS A 106 -13.39 -19.68 -2.85
CA HIS A 106 -12.86 -20.92 -2.26
C HIS A 106 -11.89 -21.63 -3.20
N ALA A 107 -12.17 -21.70 -4.50
CA ALA A 107 -11.25 -22.29 -5.47
C ALA A 107 -9.91 -21.54 -5.49
N LYS A 108 -9.94 -20.21 -5.45
CA LYS A 108 -8.73 -19.37 -5.37
C LYS A 108 -7.94 -19.61 -4.07
N ILE A 109 -8.62 -19.77 -2.95
CA ILE A 109 -7.97 -20.06 -1.65
C ILE A 109 -7.38 -21.48 -1.64
N ALA A 110 -8.08 -22.47 -2.22
CA ALA A 110 -7.57 -23.82 -2.32
C ALA A 110 -6.27 -23.89 -3.14
N GLU A 111 -6.14 -23.10 -4.21
CA GLU A 111 -4.89 -22.98 -4.97
C GLU A 111 -3.76 -22.36 -4.14
N LEU A 112 -4.05 -21.35 -3.32
CA LEU A 112 -3.09 -20.73 -2.41
C LEU A 112 -2.59 -21.74 -1.37
N VAL A 113 -3.49 -22.47 -0.71
CA VAL A 113 -3.14 -23.44 0.33
C VAL A 113 -2.25 -24.56 -0.24
N LYS A 114 -2.47 -24.99 -1.49
CA LYS A 114 -1.66 -26.01 -2.16
C LYS A 114 -0.18 -25.61 -2.29
N ILE A 115 0.13 -24.31 -2.37
CA ILE A 115 1.50 -23.81 -2.45
C ILE A 115 2.05 -23.37 -1.09
N GLY A 116 1.37 -23.71 0.01
CA GLY A 116 1.80 -23.36 1.36
C GLY A 116 1.50 -21.91 1.77
N GLY A 117 0.57 -21.25 1.07
CA GLY A 117 0.13 -19.91 1.43
C GLY A 117 -0.77 -19.87 2.66
N THR A 118 -0.67 -18.79 3.42
CA THR A 118 -1.28 -18.67 4.77
C THR A 118 -2.17 -17.44 4.93
N GLN A 119 -2.34 -16.63 3.88
CA GLN A 119 -3.10 -15.39 3.95
C GLN A 119 -3.85 -15.11 2.65
N VAL A 120 -5.04 -14.52 2.77
CA VAL A 120 -5.67 -13.80 1.66
C VAL A 120 -5.66 -12.31 1.93
N LEU A 121 -5.25 -11.51 0.95
CA LEU A 121 -5.51 -10.09 0.90
C LEU A 121 -6.74 -9.85 0.01
N MET A 122 -7.89 -9.55 0.60
CA MET A 122 -9.15 -9.51 -0.14
C MET A 122 -9.78 -8.13 -0.13
N GLN A 123 -9.83 -7.43 -1.27
CA GLN A 123 -10.35 -6.06 -1.37
C GLN A 123 -11.17 -5.87 -2.63
N GLY A 124 -12.31 -5.21 -2.55
CA GLY A 124 -13.23 -5.07 -3.68
C GLY A 124 -13.51 -3.63 -4.06
N GLY A 125 -14.29 -3.49 -5.13
CA GLY A 125 -15.05 -2.27 -5.35
C GLY A 125 -16.16 -2.11 -4.29
N MET A 126 -16.53 -0.86 -4.02
CA MET A 126 -17.59 -0.51 -3.08
C MET A 126 -18.95 -0.64 -3.78
N ASN A 127 -19.42 -1.88 -3.89
CA ASN A 127 -20.65 -2.26 -4.58
C ASN A 127 -21.88 -2.12 -3.65
N PRO A 128 -22.83 -1.20 -3.93
CA PRO A 128 -24.00 -0.95 -3.07
C PRO A 128 -25.05 -2.07 -3.12
N ASP A 129 -25.00 -2.95 -4.12
CA ASP A 129 -25.96 -4.04 -4.29
C ASP A 129 -25.64 -5.26 -3.41
N LEU A 130 -24.48 -5.27 -2.73
CA LEU A 130 -24.07 -6.35 -1.84
C LEU A 130 -24.53 -6.05 -0.40
N PRO A 131 -25.48 -6.84 0.16
CA PRO A 131 -25.93 -6.66 1.54
C PRO A 131 -24.87 -7.09 2.55
N LEU A 132 -25.03 -6.70 3.82
CA LEU A 132 -24.11 -7.10 4.89
C LEU A 132 -23.94 -8.62 4.98
N ASP A 133 -25.03 -9.38 4.84
CA ASP A 133 -25.02 -10.85 4.94
C ASP A 133 -24.11 -11.49 3.89
N PHE A 134 -23.98 -10.92 2.69
CA PHE A 134 -23.02 -11.40 1.69
C PHE A 134 -21.59 -11.44 2.25
N TYR A 135 -21.18 -10.37 2.95
CA TYR A 135 -19.85 -10.26 3.54
C TYR A 135 -19.66 -11.20 4.72
N LEU A 136 -20.68 -11.34 5.58
CA LEU A 136 -20.64 -12.24 6.74
C LEU A 136 -20.58 -13.71 6.29
N ASP A 137 -21.37 -14.09 5.30
CA ASP A 137 -21.39 -15.44 4.72
C ASP A 137 -20.08 -15.74 4.00
N LEU A 138 -19.52 -14.78 3.27
CA LEU A 138 -18.22 -14.93 2.63
C LEU A 138 -17.12 -15.20 3.67
N LEU A 139 -16.99 -14.37 4.70
CA LEU A 139 -15.97 -14.54 5.74
C LEU A 139 -16.14 -15.86 6.51
N SER A 140 -17.36 -16.16 6.94
CA SER A 140 -17.64 -17.37 7.73
C SER A 140 -17.41 -18.65 6.92
N SER A 141 -17.75 -18.63 5.63
CA SER A 141 -17.46 -19.75 4.73
C SER A 141 -15.95 -19.97 4.53
N ILE A 142 -15.16 -18.90 4.41
CA ILE A 142 -13.70 -18.99 4.28
C ILE A 142 -13.11 -19.57 5.57
N ARG A 143 -13.49 -19.02 6.73
CA ARG A 143 -13.02 -19.50 8.03
C ARG A 143 -13.34 -20.98 8.27
N SER A 144 -14.52 -21.42 7.84
CA SER A 144 -14.94 -22.82 7.95
C SER A 144 -14.16 -23.75 7.01
N ALA A 145 -14.01 -23.35 5.75
CA ALA A 145 -13.35 -24.16 4.73
C ALA A 145 -11.81 -24.17 4.85
N PHE A 146 -11.21 -23.08 5.34
CA PHE A 146 -9.77 -22.84 5.38
C PHE A 146 -9.34 -22.23 6.73
N PRO A 147 -9.50 -22.93 7.86
CA PRO A 147 -9.25 -22.38 9.20
C PRO A 147 -7.80 -21.96 9.47
N GLY A 148 -6.84 -22.41 8.64
CA GLY A 148 -5.43 -22.01 8.71
C GLY A 148 -5.06 -20.79 7.87
N VAL A 149 -6.02 -20.19 7.15
CA VAL A 149 -5.79 -19.01 6.31
C VAL A 149 -6.20 -17.74 7.05
N HIS A 150 -5.27 -16.81 7.18
CA HIS A 150 -5.51 -15.49 7.74
C HIS A 150 -6.26 -14.60 6.75
N VAL A 151 -7.38 -14.02 7.16
CA VAL A 151 -8.21 -13.14 6.33
C VAL A 151 -7.83 -11.68 6.58
N HIS A 152 -7.00 -11.13 5.71
CA HIS A 152 -6.64 -9.71 5.67
C HIS A 152 -7.50 -9.02 4.61
N ALA A 153 -8.66 -8.47 4.98
CA ALA A 153 -9.66 -8.06 3.98
C ALA A 153 -10.25 -6.67 4.19
N PHE A 154 -10.80 -6.14 3.10
CA PHE A 154 -11.41 -4.84 2.93
C PHE A 154 -10.42 -3.68 3.05
N SER A 155 -10.94 -2.48 3.28
CA SER A 155 -10.15 -1.25 3.42
C SER A 155 -10.97 -0.20 4.17
N PRO A 156 -10.33 0.85 4.71
CA PRO A 156 -11.07 1.94 5.30
C PRO A 156 -12.12 2.61 4.40
N PRO A 157 -11.89 2.87 3.09
CA PRO A 157 -12.96 3.31 2.21
C PRO A 157 -14.17 2.36 2.19
N GLU A 158 -13.95 1.04 2.12
CA GLU A 158 -15.04 0.05 2.17
C GLU A 158 -15.78 0.11 3.52
N MET A 159 -15.08 0.28 4.64
CA MET A 159 -15.73 0.42 5.96
C MET A 159 -16.62 1.66 6.06
N ILE A 160 -16.19 2.78 5.45
CA ILE A 160 -17.00 3.99 5.41
C ILE A 160 -18.25 3.78 4.54
N GLU A 161 -18.11 3.11 3.40
CA GLU A 161 -19.27 2.76 2.58
C GLU A 161 -20.19 1.75 3.26
N PHE A 162 -19.67 0.79 4.03
CA PHE A 162 -20.51 -0.11 4.85
C PHE A 162 -21.31 0.67 5.89
N VAL A 163 -20.76 1.73 6.48
CA VAL A 163 -21.53 2.63 7.35
C VAL A 163 -22.66 3.32 6.58
N HIS A 164 -22.41 3.78 5.34
CA HIS A 164 -23.44 4.40 4.50
C HIS A 164 -24.52 3.41 4.06
N PHE A 165 -24.14 2.22 3.60
CA PHE A 165 -25.03 1.21 3.05
C PHE A 165 -25.87 0.56 4.15
N PHE A 166 -25.24 0.16 5.24
CA PHE A 166 -25.89 -0.67 6.27
C PHE A 166 -26.48 0.14 7.42
N LYS A 167 -26.16 1.45 7.50
CA LYS A 167 -26.69 2.40 8.50
C LYS A 167 -26.63 1.82 9.93
N PRO A 168 -25.44 1.39 10.40
CA PRO A 168 -25.30 0.76 11.70
C PRO A 168 -25.65 1.73 12.84
N PRO A 169 -26.02 1.21 14.03
CA PRO A 169 -26.27 2.04 15.20
C PRO A 169 -24.99 2.75 15.67
N GLY A 170 -25.17 3.87 16.37
CA GLY A 170 -24.07 4.70 16.92
C GLY A 170 -24.30 6.19 16.64
N ALA A 171 -23.85 7.02 17.57
CA ALA A 171 -23.91 8.48 17.44
C ALA A 171 -22.70 9.02 16.65
N THR A 172 -21.55 8.37 16.77
CA THR A 172 -20.30 8.80 16.12
C THR A 172 -19.89 7.87 14.98
N LEU A 173 -19.03 8.37 14.07
CA LEU A 173 -18.44 7.53 13.02
C LEU A 173 -17.65 6.36 13.62
N PHE A 174 -16.91 6.61 14.70
CA PHE A 174 -16.15 5.58 15.39
C PHE A 174 -17.02 4.43 15.88
N GLU A 175 -18.15 4.72 16.56
CA GLU A 175 -19.08 3.70 17.04
C GLU A 175 -19.70 2.89 15.89
N LYS A 176 -20.08 3.56 14.81
CA LYS A 176 -20.65 2.94 13.61
C LYS A 176 -19.65 2.01 12.93
N VAL A 177 -18.41 2.46 12.74
CA VAL A 177 -17.36 1.62 12.15
C VAL A 177 -17.00 0.46 13.06
N ARG A 178 -16.87 0.70 14.37
CA ARG A 178 -16.59 -0.36 15.36
C ARG A 178 -17.69 -1.43 15.34
N TRP A 179 -18.96 -1.04 15.18
CA TRP A 179 -20.06 -1.98 15.01
C TRP A 179 -19.88 -2.83 13.75
N VAL A 180 -19.58 -2.23 12.59
CA VAL A 180 -19.38 -2.99 11.35
C VAL A 180 -18.21 -3.97 11.51
N LEU A 181 -17.07 -3.47 11.98
CA LEU A 181 -15.87 -4.29 12.19
C LEU A 181 -16.10 -5.42 13.19
N SER A 182 -16.89 -5.23 14.26
CA SER A 182 -17.16 -6.31 15.22
C SER A 182 -17.93 -7.46 14.56
N ARG A 183 -18.93 -7.16 13.70
CA ARG A 183 -19.68 -8.18 12.96
C ARG A 183 -18.79 -8.93 11.97
N LEU A 184 -17.94 -8.21 11.23
CA LEU A 184 -16.99 -8.83 10.31
C LEU A 184 -15.96 -9.70 11.05
N ARG A 185 -15.44 -9.23 12.20
CA ARG A 185 -14.51 -9.99 13.04
C ARG A 185 -15.14 -11.28 13.57
N GLU A 186 -16.38 -11.21 14.05
CA GLU A 186 -17.14 -12.39 14.48
C GLU A 186 -17.30 -13.41 13.34
N ALA A 187 -17.55 -12.93 12.11
CA ALA A 187 -17.67 -13.76 10.93
C ALA A 187 -16.34 -14.38 10.45
N GLY A 188 -15.19 -13.83 10.84
CA GLY A 188 -13.87 -14.39 10.50
C GLY A 188 -12.89 -13.43 9.85
N LEU A 189 -13.10 -12.11 9.94
CA LEU A 189 -12.08 -11.13 9.57
C LEU A 189 -11.00 -11.06 10.64
N ASP A 190 -9.75 -11.31 10.28
CA ASP A 190 -8.63 -11.33 11.23
C ASP A 190 -7.92 -9.96 11.35
N SER A 191 -7.83 -9.21 10.25
CA SER A 191 -7.09 -7.93 10.21
C SER A 191 -7.55 -7.03 9.07
N LEU A 192 -7.25 -5.73 9.16
CA LEU A 192 -7.68 -4.73 8.18
C LEU A 192 -6.51 -4.17 7.35
N PRO A 193 -6.51 -4.29 6.02
CA PRO A 193 -5.53 -3.68 5.14
C PRO A 193 -5.59 -2.15 5.12
N GLY A 194 -4.43 -1.52 4.95
CA GLY A 194 -4.27 -0.07 4.85
C GLY A 194 -4.70 0.59 3.55
N GLY A 195 -5.42 -0.11 2.66
CA GLY A 195 -5.80 0.41 1.34
C GLY A 195 -6.56 1.74 1.41
N GLY A 196 -6.45 2.58 0.38
CA GLY A 196 -7.12 3.88 0.35
C GLY A 196 -6.45 4.99 1.15
N GLY A 197 -5.22 4.76 1.65
CA GLY A 197 -4.42 5.78 2.32
C GLY A 197 -3.92 6.87 1.37
N GLU A 198 -3.52 6.51 0.14
CA GLU A 198 -3.05 7.40 -0.92
C GLU A 198 -2.19 8.56 -0.37
N ILE A 199 -2.65 9.80 -0.46
CA ILE A 199 -2.13 10.97 0.25
C ILE A 199 -3.23 11.55 1.14
N PHE A 200 -2.91 11.93 2.38
CA PHE A 200 -3.91 12.46 3.32
C PHE A 200 -4.21 13.94 3.17
N ALA A 201 -3.30 14.73 2.60
CA ALA A 201 -3.51 16.17 2.44
C ALA A 201 -4.81 16.47 1.66
N ASP A 202 -5.69 17.25 2.25
CA ASP A 202 -7.01 17.58 1.71
C ASP A 202 -6.97 18.18 0.29
N PRO A 203 -6.03 19.10 -0.04
CA PRO A 203 -5.91 19.61 -1.41
C PRO A 203 -5.69 18.51 -2.44
N VAL A 204 -4.92 17.47 -2.09
CA VAL A 204 -4.66 16.31 -2.95
C VAL A 204 -5.88 15.38 -2.99
N ARG A 205 -6.43 14.99 -1.83
CA ARG A 205 -7.57 14.06 -1.74
C ARG A 205 -8.78 14.53 -2.54
N ARG A 206 -9.13 15.82 -2.46
CA ARG A 206 -10.26 16.39 -3.19
C ARG A 206 -10.13 16.28 -4.71
N LYS A 207 -8.91 16.12 -5.24
CA LYS A 207 -8.66 15.98 -6.69
C LYS A 207 -8.58 14.52 -7.13
N ILE A 208 -8.04 13.63 -6.30
CA ILE A 208 -7.75 12.26 -6.71
C ILE A 208 -8.78 11.23 -6.23
N GLY A 209 -9.38 11.46 -5.06
CA GLY A 209 -10.22 10.50 -4.33
C GLY A 209 -11.71 10.81 -4.37
N LEU A 210 -12.27 11.16 -5.53
CA LEU A 210 -13.71 11.47 -5.66
C LEU A 210 -14.56 10.26 -5.22
N GLY A 211 -15.36 10.45 -4.16
CA GLY A 211 -16.20 9.39 -3.58
C GLY A 211 -15.46 8.40 -2.68
N LYS A 212 -14.20 8.67 -2.31
CA LYS A 212 -13.50 7.96 -1.22
C LYS A 212 -13.59 8.76 0.07
N CYS A 213 -13.39 8.09 1.21
CA CYS A 213 -13.31 8.73 2.51
C CYS A 213 -12.15 9.74 2.58
N ASP A 214 -12.20 10.71 3.49
CA ASP A 214 -11.08 11.61 3.78
C ASP A 214 -10.06 10.97 4.75
N ALA A 215 -9.04 11.74 5.15
CA ALA A 215 -8.01 11.28 6.07
C ALA A 215 -8.55 10.97 7.48
N GLN A 216 -9.45 11.81 8.00
CA GLN A 216 -10.00 11.64 9.35
C GLN A 216 -10.89 10.39 9.44
N ALA A 217 -11.72 10.16 8.43
CA ALA A 217 -12.53 8.96 8.30
C ALA A 217 -11.63 7.71 8.20
N TRP A 218 -10.58 7.76 7.38
CA TRP A 218 -9.61 6.65 7.26
C TRP A 218 -8.94 6.33 8.61
N LEU A 219 -8.46 7.36 9.32
CA LEU A 219 -7.83 7.22 10.64
C LEU A 219 -8.81 6.75 11.72
N THR A 220 -10.09 7.16 11.62
CA THR A 220 -11.17 6.71 12.51
C THR A 220 -11.42 5.22 12.34
N VAL A 221 -11.40 4.71 11.11
CA VAL A 221 -11.54 3.28 10.86
C VAL A 221 -10.38 2.51 11.49
N MET A 222 -9.14 2.98 11.30
CA MET A 222 -7.98 2.34 11.90
C MET A 222 -8.03 2.37 13.43
N ALA A 223 -8.45 3.49 14.03
CA ALA A 223 -8.66 3.59 15.46
C ALA A 223 -9.70 2.57 15.96
N ALA A 224 -10.81 2.40 15.26
CA ALA A 224 -11.85 1.43 15.61
C ALA A 224 -11.35 -0.02 15.51
N ALA A 225 -10.56 -0.35 14.47
CA ALA A 225 -9.94 -1.66 14.32
C ALA A 225 -8.94 -1.94 15.46
N HIS A 226 -8.05 -0.99 15.76
CA HIS A 226 -7.09 -1.09 16.88
C HIS A 226 -7.79 -1.24 18.22
N ASP A 227 -8.91 -0.54 18.42
CA ASP A 227 -9.73 -0.63 19.62
C ASP A 227 -10.40 -2.01 19.77
N LEU A 228 -10.63 -2.73 18.68
CA LEU A 228 -11.09 -4.12 18.68
C LEU A 228 -9.96 -5.14 18.87
N GLY A 229 -8.71 -4.69 19.07
CA GLY A 229 -7.54 -5.54 19.19
C GLY A 229 -6.99 -6.04 17.85
N MET A 230 -7.48 -5.50 16.73
CA MET A 230 -7.07 -5.96 15.39
C MET A 230 -5.76 -5.32 14.97
N PHE A 231 -4.93 -6.10 14.28
CA PHE A 231 -3.78 -5.57 13.56
C PHE A 231 -4.18 -5.00 12.21
N THR A 232 -3.47 -3.98 11.77
CA THR A 232 -3.70 -3.34 10.47
C THR A 232 -2.39 -3.03 9.75
N SER A 233 -2.49 -2.66 8.48
CA SER A 233 -1.39 -2.05 7.72
C SER A 233 -1.74 -0.60 7.37
N ALA A 234 -0.74 0.20 7.01
CA ALA A 234 -0.91 1.55 6.47
C ALA A 234 -0.26 1.63 5.08
N THR A 235 -0.84 2.44 4.18
CA THR A 235 -0.34 2.55 2.82
C THR A 235 -0.30 3.98 2.31
N MET A 236 0.66 4.27 1.43
CA MET A 236 0.82 5.57 0.80
C MET A 236 1.16 5.41 -0.69
N MET A 237 0.18 5.64 -1.55
CA MET A 237 0.44 5.83 -2.99
C MET A 237 0.92 7.26 -3.23
N PHE A 238 2.04 7.43 -3.91
CA PHE A 238 2.66 8.74 -4.17
C PHE A 238 3.20 8.85 -5.60
N GLY A 239 3.80 9.98 -5.97
CA GLY A 239 4.39 10.20 -7.28
C GLY A 239 3.36 10.63 -8.32
N HIS A 240 2.48 11.56 -7.93
CA HIS A 240 1.44 12.11 -8.77
C HIS A 240 1.36 13.64 -8.63
N ILE A 241 0.27 14.18 -8.10
CA ILE A 241 0.04 15.63 -8.00
C ILE A 241 0.59 16.25 -6.71
N GLU A 242 1.00 15.43 -5.75
CA GLU A 242 1.33 15.83 -4.38
C GLU A 242 2.73 16.44 -4.27
N GLY A 243 2.89 17.36 -3.31
CA GLY A 243 4.22 17.81 -2.92
C GLY A 243 4.91 16.79 -2.02
N TYR A 244 6.23 16.89 -1.88
CA TYR A 244 6.96 16.08 -0.90
C TYR A 244 6.46 16.31 0.52
N ALA A 245 5.95 17.52 0.77
CA ALA A 245 5.35 17.83 2.05
C ALA A 245 4.04 17.06 2.32
N ASP A 246 3.28 16.70 1.31
CA ASP A 246 2.10 15.88 1.55
C ASP A 246 2.45 14.45 1.97
N ARG A 247 3.64 13.95 1.56
CA ARG A 247 4.14 12.61 1.94
C ARG A 247 4.55 12.54 3.40
N VAL A 248 5.31 13.52 3.91
CA VAL A 248 5.67 13.53 5.35
C VAL A 248 4.44 13.85 6.21
N HIS A 249 3.52 14.71 5.74
CA HIS A 249 2.24 14.91 6.41
C HIS A 249 1.46 13.60 6.54
N HIS A 250 1.38 12.81 5.46
CA HIS A 250 0.74 11.50 5.51
C HIS A 250 1.39 10.61 6.59
N MET A 251 2.72 10.47 6.56
CA MET A 251 3.44 9.64 7.52
C MET A 251 3.31 10.14 8.96
N MET A 252 3.24 11.46 9.17
CA MET A 252 3.02 12.07 10.49
C MET A 252 1.70 11.62 11.10
N LEU A 253 0.61 11.63 10.32
CA LEU A 253 -0.69 11.19 10.79
C LEU A 253 -0.71 9.68 11.11
N VAL A 254 -0.07 8.85 10.27
CA VAL A 254 0.08 7.41 10.55
C VAL A 254 0.88 7.20 11.85
N ARG A 255 2.02 7.89 12.01
CA ARG A 255 2.89 7.81 13.20
C ARG A 255 2.16 8.20 14.48
N ALA A 256 1.38 9.29 14.45
CA ALA A 256 0.60 9.74 15.60
C ALA A 256 -0.52 8.75 15.97
N ARG A 257 -1.20 8.17 14.97
CA ARG A 257 -2.21 7.11 15.20
C ARG A 257 -1.57 5.84 15.79
N GLN A 258 -0.37 5.49 15.34
CA GLN A 258 0.41 4.39 15.89
C GLN A 258 0.82 4.65 17.34
N ASP A 259 1.28 5.87 17.67
CA ASP A 259 1.61 6.24 19.05
C ASP A 259 0.40 6.03 19.98
N ALA A 260 -0.78 6.49 19.56
CA ALA A 260 -2.01 6.32 20.32
C ALA A 260 -2.44 4.84 20.43
N ALA A 261 -2.20 4.02 19.41
CA ALA A 261 -2.51 2.59 19.42
C ALA A 261 -1.58 1.80 20.37
N LEU A 262 -0.28 2.06 20.30
CA LEU A 262 0.73 1.44 21.16
C LEU A 262 0.56 1.85 22.63
N ALA A 263 0.24 3.13 22.90
CA ALA A 263 -0.09 3.59 24.25
C ALA A 263 -1.34 2.88 24.83
N ALA A 264 -2.32 2.57 23.99
CA ALA A 264 -3.53 1.86 24.40
C ALA A 264 -3.32 0.35 24.60
N GLY A 265 -2.25 -0.23 24.05
CA GLY A 265 -1.87 -1.64 24.24
C GLY A 265 -2.87 -2.67 23.69
N ARG A 266 -3.65 -2.31 22.67
CA ARG A 266 -4.62 -3.19 21.99
C ARG A 266 -4.09 -3.62 20.62
N GLY A 267 -4.80 -3.33 19.53
CA GLY A 267 -4.32 -3.48 18.17
C GLY A 267 -3.44 -2.31 17.73
N HIS A 268 -2.72 -2.46 16.62
CA HIS A 268 -1.80 -1.45 16.08
C HIS A 268 -1.45 -1.74 14.61
N TYR A 269 -0.78 -0.79 13.95
CA TYR A 269 -0.19 -1.05 12.63
C TYR A 269 1.02 -1.96 12.75
N VAL A 270 1.09 -2.99 11.91
CA VAL A 270 2.25 -3.89 11.83
C VAL A 270 3.18 -3.52 10.68
N SER A 271 2.62 -2.93 9.62
CA SER A 271 3.39 -2.58 8.42
C SER A 271 2.98 -1.27 7.79
N PHE A 272 3.94 -0.64 7.10
CA PHE A 272 3.72 0.46 6.18
C PHE A 272 4.28 0.13 4.80
N ILE A 273 3.49 0.36 3.75
CA ILE A 273 3.88 0.10 2.37
C ILE A 273 3.59 1.35 1.53
N SER A 274 4.62 1.89 0.87
CA SER A 274 4.48 3.04 0.00
C SER A 274 4.90 2.70 -1.43
N TRP A 275 4.08 3.05 -2.41
CA TRP A 275 4.36 2.74 -3.82
C TRP A 275 4.09 3.92 -4.74
N PRO A 276 4.81 4.02 -5.87
CA PRO A 276 4.50 5.01 -6.88
C PRO A 276 3.22 4.71 -7.65
N PHE A 277 2.49 5.77 -7.96
CA PHE A 277 1.32 5.79 -8.83
C PHE A 277 1.66 5.22 -10.22
N GLN A 278 0.76 4.36 -10.71
CA GLN A 278 0.84 3.79 -12.05
C GLN A 278 -0.18 4.49 -12.94
N ARG A 279 0.32 5.12 -14.01
CA ARG A 279 -0.47 6.09 -14.80
C ARG A 279 -1.39 5.45 -15.84
N GLU A 280 -1.00 4.29 -16.38
CA GLU A 280 -1.66 3.76 -17.58
C GLU A 280 -3.13 3.45 -17.32
N ASN A 281 -3.99 3.68 -18.30
CA ASN A 281 -5.44 3.45 -18.21
C ASN A 281 -6.18 4.22 -17.08
N THR A 282 -5.54 5.19 -16.42
CA THR A 282 -6.19 6.01 -15.39
C THR A 282 -6.56 7.40 -15.93
N PRO A 283 -7.66 8.02 -15.46
CA PRO A 283 -7.95 9.43 -15.77
C PRO A 283 -6.81 10.39 -15.40
N LEU A 284 -6.18 10.20 -14.23
CA LEU A 284 -5.10 11.04 -13.73
C LEU A 284 -3.84 10.92 -14.60
N GLY A 285 -3.56 9.73 -15.13
CA GLY A 285 -2.42 9.50 -16.02
C GLY A 285 -2.49 10.24 -17.36
N ARG A 286 -3.66 10.78 -17.74
CA ARG A 286 -3.87 11.57 -18.97
C ARG A 286 -3.43 13.02 -18.85
N VAL A 287 -3.15 13.51 -17.64
CA VAL A 287 -2.65 14.87 -17.45
C VAL A 287 -1.15 14.94 -17.79
N LYS A 288 -0.63 16.14 -18.04
CA LYS A 288 0.75 16.33 -18.51
C LYS A 288 1.78 16.06 -17.40
N ASP A 289 2.90 15.48 -17.77
CA ASP A 289 4.03 15.31 -16.85
C ASP A 289 4.68 16.67 -16.58
N TRP A 290 5.14 16.89 -15.35
CA TRP A 290 5.97 18.03 -14.98
C TRP A 290 7.45 17.71 -15.15
N GLY A 291 8.24 18.69 -15.59
CA GLY A 291 9.69 18.58 -15.71
C GLY A 291 10.16 17.90 -17.01
N ARG A 292 9.25 17.70 -17.99
CA ARG A 292 9.63 17.25 -19.33
C ARG A 292 10.16 18.39 -20.20
N ASP A 293 9.68 19.61 -19.96
CA ASP A 293 10.12 20.79 -20.69
C ASP A 293 11.27 21.45 -19.92
N GLU A 294 12.37 21.80 -20.59
CA GLU A 294 13.58 22.38 -19.95
C GLU A 294 13.26 23.66 -19.16
N ALA A 295 12.27 24.43 -19.62
CA ALA A 295 11.79 25.63 -18.93
C ALA A 295 11.17 25.36 -17.54
N GLU A 296 10.91 24.10 -17.20
CA GLU A 296 10.30 23.69 -15.92
C GLU A 296 11.33 23.19 -14.91
N TRP A 297 12.59 22.97 -15.29
CA TRP A 297 13.59 22.36 -14.41
C TRP A 297 13.94 23.24 -13.19
N GLU A 298 13.93 24.56 -13.39
CA GLU A 298 14.18 25.54 -12.33
C GLU A 298 12.89 26.00 -11.63
N ARG A 299 11.72 25.52 -12.08
CA ARG A 299 10.42 25.89 -11.51
C ARG A 299 10.00 24.88 -10.46
N GLU A 300 9.43 25.40 -9.39
CA GLU A 300 8.88 24.55 -8.35
C GLU A 300 7.63 23.80 -8.86
N PHE A 301 7.56 22.50 -8.58
CA PHE A 301 6.40 21.70 -8.94
C PHE A 301 5.14 22.26 -8.25
N PRO A 302 4.00 22.44 -8.95
CA PRO A 302 2.78 22.99 -8.37
C PRO A 302 2.34 22.30 -7.07
N GLY A 303 2.51 20.97 -6.99
CA GLY A 303 2.22 20.20 -5.77
C GLY A 303 3.08 20.62 -4.58
N ASP A 304 4.36 20.95 -4.76
CA ASP A 304 5.22 21.42 -3.66
C ASP A 304 4.80 22.81 -3.15
N THR A 305 4.39 23.70 -4.06
CA THR A 305 3.83 25.02 -3.69
C THR A 305 2.57 24.87 -2.86
N VAL A 306 1.64 24.01 -3.28
CA VAL A 306 0.39 23.75 -2.54
C VAL A 306 0.67 23.08 -1.20
N ALA A 307 1.54 22.07 -1.17
CA ALA A 307 1.87 21.34 0.05
C ALA A 307 2.55 22.24 1.09
N ARG A 308 3.43 23.17 0.65
CA ARG A 308 4.02 24.19 1.53
C ARG A 308 2.96 25.11 2.12
N ALA A 309 2.01 25.57 1.32
CA ALA A 309 0.96 26.47 1.81
C ALA A 309 -0.04 25.79 2.75
N PHE A 310 -0.32 24.50 2.52
CA PHE A 310 -1.13 23.65 3.41
C PHE A 310 -0.42 23.40 4.76
N ASP A 311 0.91 23.46 4.77
CA ASP A 311 1.78 23.40 5.95
C ASP A 311 1.43 22.23 6.88
N TRP A 312 1.39 21.01 6.33
CA TRP A 312 1.12 19.77 7.08
C TRP A 312 -0.20 19.82 7.86
N GLY A 313 -1.19 20.57 7.35
CA GLY A 313 -2.48 20.76 8.00
C GLY A 313 -2.54 21.90 9.02
N ARG A 314 -1.45 22.65 9.24
CA ARG A 314 -1.46 23.87 10.06
C ARG A 314 -2.20 25.03 9.39
N ASN A 315 -2.37 24.97 8.07
CA ASN A 315 -3.12 25.97 7.29
C ASN A 315 -4.13 25.30 6.33
N PRO A 316 -5.23 24.70 6.86
CA PRO A 316 -6.17 23.93 6.05
C PRO A 316 -6.99 24.81 5.07
N GLU A 317 -7.13 26.09 5.36
CA GLU A 317 -7.88 27.08 4.57
C GLU A 317 -7.05 27.71 3.44
N ALA A 318 -5.80 27.26 3.23
CA ALA A 318 -4.95 27.77 2.16
C ALA A 318 -5.60 27.58 0.77
N ASP A 319 -5.98 28.69 0.13
CA ASP A 319 -6.47 28.63 -1.26
C ASP A 319 -5.31 28.69 -2.25
N TYR A 320 -4.93 27.51 -2.74
CA TYR A 320 -3.84 27.37 -3.69
C TYR A 320 -4.03 28.17 -4.99
N ARG A 321 -5.26 28.56 -5.33
CA ARG A 321 -5.55 29.37 -6.54
C ARG A 321 -4.96 30.78 -6.47
N THR A 322 -4.60 31.23 -5.27
CA THR A 322 -4.02 32.55 -4.99
C THR A 322 -2.49 32.54 -4.94
N LEU A 323 -1.84 31.36 -4.97
CA LEU A 323 -0.39 31.18 -4.75
C LEU A 323 0.47 31.36 -6.02
N GLY A 324 0.01 32.17 -6.98
CA GLY A 324 0.71 32.41 -8.24
C GLY A 324 0.29 31.49 -9.39
N GLU A 325 0.94 31.66 -10.53
CA GLU A 325 0.57 31.01 -11.81
C GLU A 325 0.77 29.49 -11.75
N ASP A 326 1.92 29.02 -11.26
CA ASP A 326 2.27 27.61 -11.23
C ASP A 326 1.33 26.80 -10.33
N ALA A 327 0.94 27.36 -9.17
CA ALA A 327 -0.01 26.70 -8.27
C ALA A 327 -1.40 26.47 -8.91
N ARG A 328 -1.78 27.25 -9.94
CA ARG A 328 -3.03 27.03 -10.69
C ARG A 328 -2.99 25.77 -11.55
N GLU A 329 -1.81 25.27 -11.86
CA GLU A 329 -1.62 23.99 -12.55
C GLU A 329 -1.76 22.77 -11.63
N PHE A 330 -1.92 22.96 -10.30
CA PHE A 330 -2.09 21.86 -9.35
C PHE A 330 -3.28 20.95 -9.72
N GLY A 331 -3.00 19.65 -9.86
CA GLY A 331 -3.95 18.65 -10.32
C GLY A 331 -4.12 18.53 -11.83
N ARG A 332 -3.48 19.41 -12.62
CA ARG A 332 -3.40 19.34 -14.09
C ARG A 332 -2.03 18.84 -14.57
N ARG A 333 -1.09 18.69 -13.64
CA ARG A 333 0.28 18.20 -13.87
C ARG A 333 0.58 17.08 -12.89
N VAL A 334 1.36 16.09 -13.31
CA VAL A 334 1.85 14.99 -12.47
C VAL A 334 3.37 14.94 -12.47
N ARG A 335 3.97 14.72 -11.29
CA ARG A 335 5.38 14.38 -11.14
C ARG A 335 5.49 12.90 -10.82
N MET A 336 5.77 12.10 -11.85
CA MET A 336 5.96 10.66 -11.70
C MET A 336 7.22 10.36 -10.88
N SER A 337 7.13 9.40 -9.96
CA SER A 337 8.27 8.95 -9.16
C SER A 337 9.06 7.85 -9.88
N GLY A 338 10.32 8.13 -10.19
CA GLY A 338 11.29 7.13 -10.65
C GLY A 338 11.91 6.32 -9.48
N SER A 339 12.86 5.44 -9.80
CA SER A 339 13.53 4.57 -8.82
C SER A 339 14.22 5.35 -7.70
N THR A 340 14.93 6.44 -8.02
CA THR A 340 15.60 7.27 -7.01
C THR A 340 14.61 7.90 -6.03
N ASP A 341 13.53 8.51 -6.53
CA ASP A 341 12.52 9.15 -5.69
C ASP A 341 11.76 8.13 -4.82
N TYR A 342 11.51 6.95 -5.37
CA TYR A 342 10.95 5.81 -4.64
C TYR A 342 11.85 5.37 -3.47
N LEU A 343 13.12 5.08 -3.74
CA LEU A 343 14.08 4.61 -2.73
C LEU A 343 14.31 5.67 -1.64
N ARG A 344 14.33 6.97 -2.00
CA ARG A 344 14.39 8.06 -1.02
C ARG A 344 13.15 8.10 -0.14
N THR A 345 11.96 7.93 -0.73
CA THR A 345 10.69 7.92 0.03
C THR A 345 10.65 6.75 1.00
N GLN A 346 11.02 5.55 0.54
CA GLN A 346 11.07 4.35 1.38
C GLN A 346 12.08 4.48 2.55
N ALA A 347 13.29 4.97 2.26
CA ALA A 347 14.31 5.18 3.28
C ALA A 347 13.86 6.22 4.32
N LEU A 348 13.23 7.32 3.88
CA LEU A 348 12.62 8.26 4.80
C LEU A 348 11.51 7.61 5.65
N SER A 349 10.65 6.78 5.05
CA SER A 349 9.60 6.08 5.80
C SER A 349 10.18 5.24 6.95
N ARG A 350 11.29 4.52 6.73
CA ARG A 350 11.97 3.75 7.80
C ARG A 350 12.52 4.65 8.91
N LEU A 351 13.10 5.80 8.57
CA LEU A 351 13.68 6.72 9.55
C LEU A 351 12.63 7.54 10.30
N PHE A 352 11.50 7.84 9.65
CA PHE A 352 10.46 8.71 10.20
C PHE A 352 9.38 7.94 10.96
N LEU A 353 8.98 6.76 10.47
CA LEU A 353 7.98 5.88 11.11
C LEU A 353 8.66 4.95 12.11
N ASP A 354 9.31 5.53 13.12
CA ASP A 354 10.11 4.82 14.13
C ASP A 354 9.32 3.79 14.96
N ASN A 355 7.99 3.89 14.95
CA ASN A 355 7.05 3.10 15.74
C ASN A 355 6.23 2.09 14.90
N ILE A 356 6.56 1.91 13.62
CA ILE A 356 6.00 0.85 12.76
C ILE A 356 7.03 -0.25 12.57
N TYR A 357 6.62 -1.48 12.84
CA TYR A 357 7.53 -2.62 12.82
C TYR A 357 8.12 -2.87 11.43
N SER A 358 7.27 -3.09 10.42
CA SER A 358 7.72 -3.46 9.08
C SER A 358 7.55 -2.35 8.03
N ILE A 359 8.55 -2.21 7.17
CA ILE A 359 8.50 -1.41 5.94
C ILE A 359 8.62 -2.34 4.74
N GLY A 360 7.61 -2.32 3.87
CA GLY A 360 7.54 -3.16 2.68
C GLY A 360 8.26 -2.57 1.47
N SER A 361 8.80 -3.45 0.63
CA SER A 361 9.37 -3.13 -0.68
C SER A 361 8.36 -3.34 -1.81
N SER A 362 8.18 -2.32 -2.64
CA SER A 362 7.15 -2.23 -3.67
C SER A 362 7.70 -2.63 -5.03
N TRP A 363 8.21 -3.86 -5.12
CA TRP A 363 8.67 -4.42 -6.38
C TRP A 363 7.55 -4.54 -7.42
N VAL A 364 6.28 -4.64 -6.99
CA VAL A 364 5.12 -4.75 -7.88
C VAL A 364 5.00 -3.56 -8.80
N THR A 365 5.28 -2.34 -8.32
CA THR A 365 5.22 -1.11 -9.12
C THR A 365 6.57 -0.71 -9.71
N MET A 366 7.66 -1.01 -9.01
CA MET A 366 9.00 -0.55 -9.39
C MET A 366 9.84 -1.58 -10.14
N GLY A 367 9.38 -2.82 -10.17
CA GLY A 367 10.10 -3.97 -10.71
C GLY A 367 11.02 -4.65 -9.70
N PRO A 368 11.47 -5.88 -10.02
CA PRO A 368 12.08 -6.78 -9.05
C PRO A 368 13.42 -6.27 -8.50
N HIS A 369 14.26 -5.67 -9.36
CA HIS A 369 15.58 -5.19 -8.97
C HIS A 369 15.54 -3.89 -8.16
N VAL A 370 14.57 -3.01 -8.41
CA VAL A 370 14.37 -1.84 -7.55
C VAL A 370 13.83 -2.27 -6.19
N GLY A 371 12.93 -3.26 -6.17
CA GLY A 371 12.47 -3.87 -4.93
C GLY A 371 13.60 -4.53 -4.13
N GLN A 372 14.49 -5.25 -4.82
CA GLN A 372 15.70 -5.83 -4.24
C GLN A 372 16.62 -4.75 -3.64
N ALA A 373 16.85 -3.65 -4.36
CA ALA A 373 17.60 -2.51 -3.84
C ALA A 373 16.93 -1.91 -2.60
N GLY A 374 15.59 -1.88 -2.54
CA GLY A 374 14.81 -1.42 -1.39
C GLY A 374 15.19 -2.07 -0.05
N LEU A 375 15.72 -3.30 -0.06
CA LEU A 375 16.22 -3.99 1.14
C LEU A 375 17.42 -3.28 1.79
N ALA A 376 18.19 -2.51 1.02
CA ALA A 376 19.27 -1.65 1.50
C ALA A 376 18.82 -0.18 1.72
N PHE A 377 17.52 0.09 1.58
CA PHE A 377 16.90 1.40 1.79
C PHE A 377 15.80 1.32 2.87
N GLY A 378 15.99 0.43 3.85
CA GLY A 378 15.16 0.37 5.05
C GLY A 378 14.00 -0.63 5.01
N ALA A 379 13.74 -1.30 3.89
CA ALA A 379 12.77 -2.39 3.87
C ALA A 379 13.30 -3.65 4.54
N ASN A 380 12.43 -4.32 5.31
CA ASN A 380 12.68 -5.65 5.85
C ASN A 380 11.91 -6.74 5.11
N ASP A 381 10.96 -6.36 4.25
CA ASP A 381 9.99 -7.27 3.65
C ASP A 381 9.81 -7.01 2.15
N MET A 382 9.82 -8.08 1.35
CA MET A 382 9.59 -8.05 -0.09
C MET A 382 8.12 -8.21 -0.48
N GLY A 383 7.17 -8.14 0.46
CA GLY A 383 5.76 -8.34 0.14
C GLY A 383 5.44 -9.79 -0.18
N SER A 384 4.50 -10.01 -1.10
CA SER A 384 3.92 -11.33 -1.33
C SER A 384 4.43 -12.02 -2.60
N VAL A 385 4.38 -13.35 -2.62
CA VAL A 385 4.30 -14.12 -3.87
C VAL A 385 3.05 -13.71 -4.63
N MET A 386 3.19 -13.38 -5.90
CA MET A 386 2.08 -12.90 -6.70
C MET A 386 1.53 -14.03 -7.56
N MET A 387 0.43 -14.62 -7.11
CA MET A 387 -0.33 -15.62 -7.89
C MET A 387 -1.31 -14.98 -8.90
N GLU A 388 -1.75 -13.76 -8.60
CA GLU A 388 -2.73 -12.99 -9.36
C GLU A 388 -2.58 -11.51 -8.99
N GLU A 389 -2.67 -10.60 -9.96
CA GLU A 389 -2.68 -9.16 -9.70
C GLU A 389 -3.58 -8.47 -10.73
N ASN A 390 -4.68 -7.88 -10.28
CA ASN A 390 -5.70 -7.30 -11.16
C ASN A 390 -5.73 -5.76 -11.09
N VAL A 391 -5.32 -5.17 -9.96
CA VAL A 391 -5.47 -3.73 -9.72
C VAL A 391 -4.33 -2.98 -10.39
N VAL A 392 -3.09 -3.29 -10.05
CA VAL A 392 -1.92 -2.62 -10.63
C VAL A 392 -1.73 -3.02 -12.10
N SER A 393 -2.11 -4.26 -12.45
CA SER A 393 -2.12 -4.73 -13.85
C SER A 393 -3.10 -3.97 -14.73
N SER A 394 -4.27 -3.59 -14.20
CA SER A 394 -5.18 -2.70 -14.94
C SER A 394 -4.55 -1.35 -15.25
N ALA A 395 -3.59 -0.91 -14.43
CA ALA A 395 -2.79 0.30 -14.62
C ALA A 395 -1.44 0.05 -15.35
N GLY A 396 -1.33 -1.07 -16.08
CA GLY A 396 -0.23 -1.34 -17.01
C GLY A 396 1.01 -2.03 -16.45
N THR A 397 1.00 -2.43 -15.17
CA THR A 397 2.17 -3.10 -14.57
C THR A 397 2.03 -4.62 -14.56
N THR A 398 3.07 -5.36 -14.93
CA THR A 398 2.97 -6.82 -15.16
C THR A 398 3.98 -7.65 -14.37
N TYR A 399 4.61 -7.05 -13.35
CA TYR A 399 5.56 -7.80 -12.52
C TYR A 399 4.83 -8.84 -11.68
N CYS A 400 5.29 -10.08 -11.76
CA CYS A 400 4.82 -11.20 -10.95
C CYS A 400 6.05 -12.00 -10.52
N LEU A 401 6.20 -12.22 -9.21
CA LEU A 401 7.30 -12.96 -8.63
C LEU A 401 6.77 -14.18 -7.88
N ASP A 402 7.38 -15.32 -8.13
CA ASP A 402 7.17 -16.53 -7.35
C ASP A 402 8.16 -16.62 -6.18
N GLU A 403 7.98 -17.64 -5.34
CA GLU A 403 8.80 -17.88 -4.15
C GLU A 403 10.29 -18.00 -4.47
N ALA A 404 10.65 -18.71 -5.56
CA ALA A 404 12.03 -18.90 -5.95
C ALA A 404 12.69 -17.58 -6.39
N VAL A 405 11.98 -16.73 -7.15
CA VAL A 405 12.53 -15.43 -7.54
C VAL A 405 12.67 -14.50 -6.33
N LEU A 406 11.71 -14.47 -5.40
CA LEU A 406 11.82 -13.70 -4.16
C LEU A 406 13.02 -14.14 -3.32
N CYS A 407 13.19 -15.45 -3.13
CA CYS A 407 14.34 -16.01 -2.42
C CYS A 407 15.66 -15.58 -3.10
N ARG A 408 15.76 -15.71 -4.43
CA ARG A 408 16.94 -15.29 -5.19
C ARG A 408 17.25 -13.81 -5.01
N LEU A 409 16.25 -12.93 -5.09
CA LEU A 409 16.44 -11.49 -4.96
C LEU A 409 16.92 -11.12 -3.56
N ILE A 410 16.28 -11.66 -2.52
CA ILE A 410 16.68 -11.43 -1.13
C ILE A 410 18.13 -11.87 -0.89
N ARG A 411 18.50 -13.05 -1.38
CA ARG A 411 19.87 -13.57 -1.24
C ARG A 411 20.89 -12.84 -2.07
N GLY A 412 20.53 -12.43 -3.28
CA GLY A 412 21.35 -11.55 -4.11
C GLY A 412 21.59 -10.17 -3.47
N ALA A 413 20.70 -9.72 -2.57
CA ALA A 413 20.89 -8.52 -1.76
C ALA A 413 21.73 -8.76 -0.49
N GLY A 414 22.20 -9.99 -0.25
CA GLY A 414 23.05 -10.34 0.88
C GLY A 414 22.31 -10.78 2.14
N PHE A 415 21.04 -11.19 2.03
CA PHE A 415 20.21 -11.60 3.17
C PHE A 415 19.74 -13.05 3.07
N VAL A 416 19.29 -13.61 4.19
CA VAL A 416 18.60 -14.90 4.27
C VAL A 416 17.11 -14.69 4.03
N PRO A 417 16.51 -15.31 2.99
CA PRO A 417 15.07 -15.23 2.77
C PRO A 417 14.29 -16.02 3.81
N ALA A 418 13.13 -15.48 4.20
CA ALA A 418 12.24 -16.12 5.14
C ALA A 418 10.76 -15.93 4.75
N GLN A 419 10.01 -17.02 4.73
CA GLN A 419 8.55 -16.96 4.67
C GLN A 419 8.01 -16.52 6.04
N ARG A 420 7.15 -15.51 6.06
CA ARG A 420 6.42 -15.05 7.25
C ARG A 420 4.91 -15.23 7.15
N ASN A 421 4.22 -15.10 8.27
CA ASN A 421 2.76 -14.89 8.32
C ASN A 421 2.40 -13.38 8.30
N ASN A 422 1.13 -13.03 8.54
CA ASN A 422 0.67 -11.63 8.57
C ASN A 422 1.20 -10.83 9.76
N THR A 423 1.44 -11.48 10.90
CA THR A 423 1.99 -10.88 12.12
C THR A 423 3.51 -10.81 12.10
N TYR A 424 4.14 -11.17 10.97
CA TYR A 424 5.58 -11.17 10.75
C TYR A 424 6.35 -12.22 11.56
N ASP A 425 5.68 -13.25 12.07
CA ASP A 425 6.36 -14.43 12.57
C ASP A 425 6.96 -15.21 11.41
N VAL A 426 8.22 -15.60 11.55
CA VAL A 426 8.91 -16.42 10.55
C VAL A 426 8.38 -17.85 10.63
N LEU A 427 7.80 -18.31 9.52
CA LEU A 427 7.30 -19.68 9.36
C LEU A 427 8.38 -20.62 8.84
N ARG A 428 9.22 -20.13 7.92
CA ARG A 428 10.29 -20.91 7.29
C ARG A 428 11.48 -20.02 6.96
N LEU A 429 12.66 -20.44 7.37
CA LEU A 429 13.94 -19.89 6.91
C LEU A 429 14.41 -20.67 5.67
N HIS A 430 14.95 -19.97 4.69
CA HIS A 430 15.51 -20.56 3.47
C HIS A 430 17.04 -20.41 3.46
N ASP A 431 17.73 -20.94 4.46
CA ASP A 431 19.19 -20.92 4.58
C ASP A 431 19.87 -22.24 4.16
N GLY A 432 19.09 -23.30 3.93
CA GLY A 432 19.55 -24.61 3.50
C GLY A 432 19.66 -24.81 1.98
N PRO A 433 20.26 -25.93 1.55
CA PRO A 433 20.39 -26.30 0.13
C PRO A 433 19.07 -26.60 -0.56
N ASP A 434 18.01 -26.85 0.20
CA ASP A 434 16.63 -27.08 -0.24
C ASP A 434 15.85 -25.77 -0.47
N ALA A 435 16.48 -24.60 -0.27
CA ALA A 435 15.88 -23.30 -0.54
C ALA A 435 15.33 -23.23 -1.99
N PRO A 436 14.13 -22.66 -2.19
CA PRO A 436 13.44 -22.67 -3.48
C PRO A 436 14.28 -22.17 -4.65
N ASP A 437 15.07 -21.12 -4.46
CA ASP A 437 15.93 -20.57 -5.50
C ASP A 437 17.18 -21.42 -5.80
N LEU A 438 17.70 -22.15 -4.81
CA LEU A 438 18.87 -23.03 -5.00
C LEU A 438 18.49 -24.32 -5.73
N CYS A 439 17.20 -24.71 -5.68
CA CYS A 439 16.65 -25.86 -6.38
C CYS A 439 16.29 -25.59 -7.86
N VAL A 440 16.32 -24.33 -8.32
CA VAL A 440 15.97 -23.99 -9.72
C VAL A 440 17.13 -24.31 -10.67
N THR A 441 16.90 -25.24 -11.59
CA THR A 441 17.85 -25.62 -12.65
C THR A 441 17.66 -24.85 -13.95
N ASP A 442 16.45 -24.37 -14.23
CA ASP A 442 16.13 -23.55 -15.40
C ASP A 442 15.31 -22.30 -15.02
N TRP A 443 16.01 -21.16 -14.95
CA TRP A 443 15.40 -19.86 -14.66
C TRP A 443 14.54 -19.30 -15.80
N SER A 444 14.56 -19.90 -16.99
CA SER A 444 13.72 -19.46 -18.11
C SER A 444 12.22 -19.64 -17.81
N ALA A 445 11.87 -20.63 -16.98
CA ALA A 445 10.50 -20.90 -16.54
C ALA A 445 9.96 -19.84 -15.56
N HIS A 446 10.84 -19.14 -14.84
CA HIS A 446 10.55 -18.18 -13.75
C HIS A 446 10.56 -16.71 -14.21
N ARG A 447 10.60 -16.45 -15.52
CA ARG A 447 10.49 -15.08 -16.05
C ARG A 447 9.12 -14.50 -15.72
N ALA A 448 9.08 -13.21 -15.38
CA ALA A 448 7.83 -12.48 -15.16
C ALA A 448 6.89 -12.67 -16.35
N ARG A 449 5.70 -13.22 -16.08
CA ARG A 449 4.63 -13.39 -17.07
C ARG A 449 3.56 -12.36 -16.79
N SER A 450 2.90 -11.85 -17.83
CA SER A 450 1.65 -11.10 -17.65
C SER A 450 0.58 -12.07 -17.15
N MET A 451 0.14 -11.90 -15.90
CA MET A 451 -0.88 -12.73 -15.26
C MET A 451 -2.23 -12.03 -15.14
N HIS A 452 -2.60 -11.22 -16.14
CA HIS A 452 -3.94 -10.65 -16.20
C HIS A 452 -4.97 -11.75 -16.51
N GLN A 453 -5.59 -12.31 -15.48
CA GLN A 453 -6.73 -13.21 -15.62
C GLN A 453 -8.01 -12.39 -15.58
N GLN A 454 -8.34 -11.78 -16.72
CA GLN A 454 -9.61 -11.11 -16.96
C GLN A 454 -10.79 -12.09 -16.76
N ALA A 455 -11.96 -11.54 -16.38
CA ALA A 455 -13.25 -12.22 -16.26
C ALA A 455 -13.46 -13.34 -17.32
N PRO A 456 -14.22 -14.42 -17.01
CA PRO A 456 -14.35 -15.56 -17.92
C PRO A 456 -14.67 -15.09 -19.35
N LYS A 457 -13.76 -15.36 -20.29
CA LYS A 457 -13.94 -14.99 -21.70
C LYS A 457 -15.30 -15.55 -22.15
N PRO A 458 -16.22 -14.70 -22.66
CA PRO A 458 -17.38 -15.20 -23.37
C PRO A 458 -16.87 -16.11 -24.50
N ARG A 459 -17.49 -17.29 -24.68
CA ARG A 459 -17.23 -18.12 -25.87
C ARG A 459 -17.59 -17.29 -27.09
N ALA A 460 -16.58 -16.73 -27.78
CA ALA A 460 -16.79 -16.11 -29.07
C ALA A 460 -17.23 -17.19 -30.05
N SER A 461 -18.47 -17.11 -30.56
CA SER A 461 -18.84 -17.84 -31.76
C SER A 461 -18.17 -17.13 -32.93
N ALA A 462 -17.02 -17.64 -33.35
CA ALA A 462 -16.40 -17.18 -34.58
C ALA A 462 -17.35 -17.49 -35.74
N ARG A 463 -18.04 -16.48 -36.27
CA ARG A 463 -18.65 -16.56 -37.60
C ARG A 463 -17.55 -16.31 -38.62
N LEU A 464 -17.12 -17.38 -39.28
CA LEU A 464 -16.35 -17.31 -40.51
C LEU A 464 -17.19 -16.59 -41.57
N THR A 465 -16.86 -15.35 -41.89
CA THR A 465 -17.31 -14.70 -43.12
C THR A 465 -16.34 -15.07 -44.22
N VAL A 466 -16.72 -16.06 -45.04
CA VAL A 466 -16.06 -16.32 -46.32
C VAL A 466 -16.60 -15.26 -47.29
N GLY A 467 -15.76 -14.32 -47.70
CA GLY A 467 -16.10 -13.38 -48.76
C GLY A 467 -16.27 -14.14 -50.07
N ALA A 468 -17.47 -14.11 -50.63
CA ALA A 468 -17.70 -14.51 -52.01
C ALA A 468 -17.02 -13.47 -52.91
N THR A 469 -15.98 -13.89 -53.63
CA THR A 469 -15.48 -13.17 -54.79
C THR A 469 -16.39 -13.48 -55.97
N ASP A 470 -17.25 -12.55 -56.34
CA ASP A 470 -18.00 -12.61 -57.59
C ASP A 470 -17.07 -12.31 -58.78
N ARG A 471 -17.22 -13.11 -59.83
CA ARG A 471 -16.62 -12.92 -61.17
C ARG A 471 -17.43 -11.96 -62.01
#